data_AF-A0A355RJI0-F1
#
_entry.id   AF-A0A355RJI0-F1
#
_cell.length_a   1.000
_cell.length_b   1.000
_cell.length_c   1.000
_cell.angle_alpha   90.00
_cell.angle_beta   90.00
_cell.angle_gamma   90.00
#
_symmetry.space_group_name_H-M   'P 1'
#
loop_
_entity.id
_entity.type
_entity.pdbx_description
1 polymer ?
#
loop_
_entity_poly.entity_id
_entity_poly.type
_entity_poly.pdbx_seq_one_letter_code
_entity_poly.pdbx_strand_id
1 'polypeptide(L)'
;WQTFAHVVLPIIAPSLLGVALFGFTLSYDEFARTLLTSGSYNTLPLEIFGMTTNVTTPVLYALGSLTTGFSFIMIGVFFLTFWIMSSRKKRAGSDAGNGML
;
A
#
# COMPACT_ATOMS: atom_id res chain seq x y z
N TRP A 1 3.56 -2.00 -26.20
CA TRP A 1 3.10 -1.38 -24.93
C TRP A 1 1.59 -1.50 -24.72
N GLN A 2 0.74 -1.32 -25.76
CA GLN A 2 -0.72 -1.38 -25.60
C GLN A 2 -1.26 -2.74 -25.09
N THR A 3 -0.78 -3.87 -25.61
CA THR A 3 -1.21 -5.22 -25.17
C THR A 3 -0.87 -5.49 -23.70
N PHE A 4 0.33 -5.07 -23.26
CA PHE A 4 0.73 -5.19 -21.85
C PHE A 4 -0.21 -4.38 -20.95
N ALA A 5 -0.46 -3.10 -21.26
CA ALA A 5 -1.28 -2.24 -20.42
C ALA A 5 -2.78 -2.60 -20.43
N HIS A 6 -3.33 -3.11 -21.54
CA HIS A 6 -4.79 -3.34 -21.69
C HIS A 6 -5.23 -4.78 -21.48
N VAL A 7 -4.29 -5.73 -21.51
CA VAL A 7 -4.57 -7.17 -21.37
C VAL A 7 -3.81 -7.74 -20.18
N VAL A 8 -2.47 -7.66 -20.19
CA VAL A 8 -1.65 -8.31 -19.16
C VAL A 8 -1.83 -7.63 -17.80
N LEU A 9 -1.67 -6.30 -17.76
CA LEU A 9 -1.75 -5.49 -16.54
C LEU A 9 -3.09 -5.65 -15.79
N PRO A 10 -4.28 -5.57 -16.41
CA PRO A 10 -5.54 -5.80 -15.69
C PRO A 10 -5.74 -7.26 -15.25
N ILE A 11 -5.16 -8.24 -15.94
CA ILE A 11 -5.22 -9.65 -15.52
C ILE A 11 -4.36 -9.87 -14.27
N ILE A 12 -3.15 -9.29 -14.22
CA ILE A 12 -2.24 -9.46 -13.08
C ILE A 12 -2.48 -8.46 -11.95
N ALA A 13 -3.17 -7.34 -12.19
CA ALA A 13 -3.46 -6.29 -11.21
C ALA A 13 -4.00 -6.80 -9.85
N PRO A 14 -5.03 -7.68 -9.79
CA PRO A 14 -5.49 -8.20 -8.51
C PRO A 14 -4.44 -9.03 -7.77
N SER A 15 -3.62 -9.81 -8.49
CA SER A 15 -2.51 -10.55 -7.87
C SER A 15 -1.37 -9.62 -7.39
N LEU A 16 -1.10 -8.55 -8.14
CA LEU A 16 -0.10 -7.54 -7.79
C LEU A 16 -0.45 -6.83 -6.48
N LEU A 17 -1.74 -6.56 -6.24
CA LEU A 17 -2.23 -6.00 -4.98
C LEU A 17 -1.95 -6.94 -3.79
N GLY A 18 -2.17 -8.25 -3.97
CA GLY A 18 -1.89 -9.24 -2.93
C GLY A 18 -0.39 -9.34 -2.61
N VAL A 19 0.47 -9.35 -3.63
CA VAL A 19 1.93 -9.36 -3.45
C VAL A 19 2.43 -8.05 -2.82
N ALA A 20 1.86 -6.90 -3.20
CA ALA A 20 2.22 -5.61 -2.61
C ALA A 20 1.86 -5.54 -1.11
N LEU A 21 0.68 -6.02 -0.72
CA LEU A 21 0.27 -6.15 0.68
C LEU A 21 1.20 -7.08 1.45
N PHE A 22 1.50 -8.25 0.88
CA PHE A 22 2.37 -9.24 1.52
C PHE A 22 3.79 -8.70 1.73
N GLY A 23 4.38 -8.07 0.71
CA GLY A 23 5.69 -7.43 0.82
C GLY A 23 5.72 -6.29 1.83
N PHE A 24 4.65 -5.49 1.90
CA PHE A 24 4.48 -4.46 2.93
C PHE A 24 4.44 -5.05 4.35
N THR A 25 3.67 -6.13 4.56
CA THR A 25 3.61 -6.83 5.86
C THR A 25 4.99 -7.36 6.27
N LEU A 26 5.76 -7.94 5.34
CA LEU A 26 7.13 -8.38 5.62
C LEU A 26 8.06 -7.22 5.99
N SER A 27 7.93 -6.06 5.34
CA SER A 27 8.71 -4.86 5.69
C SER A 27 8.39 -4.34 7.10
N TYR A 28 7.17 -4.56 7.59
CA TYR A 28 6.77 -4.15 8.93
C TYR A 28 7.42 -5.04 10.02
N ASP A 29 7.60 -6.33 9.74
CA ASP A 29 8.29 -7.27 10.64
C ASP A 29 9.77 -6.89 10.85
N GLU A 30 10.46 -6.45 9.78
CA GLU A 30 11.85 -6.02 9.84
C GLU A 30 12.05 -4.73 10.66
N PHE A 31 11.06 -3.83 10.68
CA PHE A 31 11.09 -2.63 11.53
C PHE A 31 11.04 -2.99 13.01
N ALA A 32 10.14 -3.89 13.42
CA ALA A 32 10.06 -4.38 14.79
C ALA A 32 11.34 -5.11 15.22
N ARG A 33 11.93 -5.88 14.30
CA ARG A 33 13.21 -6.59 14.51
C ARG A 33 14.39 -5.63 14.65
N THR A 34 14.45 -4.58 13.83
CA THR A 34 15.46 -3.52 13.96
C THR A 34 15.30 -2.81 15.29
N LEU A 35 14.08 -2.53 15.76
CA LEU A 35 13.84 -1.88 17.05
C LEU A 35 14.29 -2.72 18.26
N LEU A 36 14.18 -4.05 18.16
CA LEU A 36 14.64 -5.00 19.18
C LEU A 36 16.17 -5.22 19.13
N THR A 37 16.78 -5.14 17.95
CA THR A 37 18.23 -5.37 17.75
C THR A 37 19.06 -4.09 17.79
N SER A 38 18.45 -2.91 17.57
CA SER A 38 19.01 -1.59 17.89
C SER A 38 19.01 -1.32 19.39
N GLY A 39 18.77 -2.36 20.20
CA GLY A 39 18.83 -2.34 21.65
C GLY A 39 19.97 -1.47 22.12
N SER A 40 19.60 -0.48 22.94
CA SER A 40 20.45 0.46 23.65
C SER A 40 21.92 0.31 23.28
N TYR A 41 22.41 1.08 22.29
CA TYR A 41 23.83 1.39 22.22
C TYR A 41 24.15 2.24 23.46
N ASN A 42 24.34 1.51 24.56
CA ASN A 42 24.77 1.99 25.84
C ASN A 42 26.13 2.64 25.64
N THR A 43 26.13 3.97 25.69
CA THR A 43 27.19 4.65 26.44
C THR A 43 26.49 5.48 27.52
N LEU A 44 27.05 5.40 28.73
CA LEU A 44 26.57 6.06 29.96
C LEU A 44 26.21 7.58 29.85
N PRO A 45 26.56 8.36 28.80
CA PRO A 45 26.10 9.74 28.68
C PRO A 45 24.75 9.97 27.99
N LEU A 46 24.06 8.96 27.46
CA LEU A 46 22.82 9.14 26.66
C LEU A 46 21.50 8.86 27.39
N GLU A 47 21.55 8.19 28.54
CA GLU A 47 20.35 7.86 29.33
C GLU A 47 19.73 9.11 29.99
N ILE A 48 20.55 10.10 30.39
CA ILE A 48 20.09 11.35 31.02
C ILE A 48 19.51 12.35 30.00
N PHE A 49 20.00 12.36 28.75
CA PHE A 49 19.45 13.26 27.71
C PHE A 49 18.11 12.75 27.16
N GLY A 50 17.89 11.43 27.18
CA GLY A 50 16.62 10.79 26.77
C GLY A 50 15.43 11.08 27.69
N MET A 51 15.67 11.48 28.94
CA MET A 51 14.61 11.87 29.88
C MET A 51 14.14 13.32 29.74
N THR A 52 14.75 14.15 28.88
CA THR A 52 14.25 15.51 28.57
C THR A 52 13.55 15.60 27.21
N THR A 53 13.72 14.61 26.32
CA THR A 53 12.98 14.49 25.05
C THR A 53 11.83 13.48 25.14
N ASN A 54 11.12 13.50 26.27
CA ASN A 54 10.04 12.58 26.59
C ASN A 54 8.89 12.61 25.54
N VAL A 55 8.41 11.41 25.19
CA VAL A 55 7.14 11.04 24.53
C VAL A 55 7.03 11.19 22.99
N THR A 56 7.78 12.04 22.31
CA THR A 56 7.67 12.21 20.85
C THR A 56 8.66 11.35 20.07
N THR A 57 8.58 10.02 20.19
CA THR A 57 9.36 9.17 19.28
C THR A 57 8.87 9.40 17.83
N PRO A 58 9.67 9.98 16.92
CA PRO A 58 9.22 10.33 15.56
C PRO A 58 8.82 9.09 14.75
N VAL A 59 9.20 7.91 15.24
CA VAL A 59 8.75 6.60 14.79
C VAL A 59 7.23 6.49 14.69
N LEU A 60 6.48 6.92 15.71
CA LEU A 60 5.04 6.72 15.72
C LEU A 60 4.34 7.56 14.65
N TYR A 61 4.85 8.78 14.41
CA TYR A 61 4.42 9.63 13.30
C TYR A 61 4.85 9.08 11.93
N ALA A 62 6.04 8.49 11.83
CA ALA A 62 6.50 7.82 10.61
C ALA A 62 5.62 6.61 10.27
N LEU A 63 5.29 5.76 11.25
CA LEU A 63 4.39 4.62 11.05
C LEU A 63 2.97 5.08 10.69
N GLY A 64 2.46 6.12 11.37
CA GLY A 64 1.14 6.69 11.07
C GLY A 64 1.04 7.24 9.65
N SER A 65 2.05 8.00 9.20
CA SER A 65 2.07 8.54 7.83
C SER A 65 2.25 7.45 6.77
N LEU A 66 3.04 6.41 7.07
CA LEU A 66 3.29 5.30 6.15
C LEU A 66 2.06 4.40 5.98
N THR A 67 1.36 4.06 7.07
CA THR A 67 0.09 3.31 7.01
C THR A 67 -1.02 4.10 6.32
N THR A 68 -1.09 5.41 6.58
CA THR A 68 -2.02 6.32 5.89
C THR A 68 -1.72 6.39 4.39
N GLY A 69 -0.46 6.59 4.00
CA GLY A 69 -0.03 6.62 2.61
C GLY A 69 -0.32 5.30 1.87
N PHE A 70 -0.03 4.17 2.52
CA PHE A 70 -0.34 2.85 1.98
C PHE A 70 -1.85 2.65 1.76
N SER A 71 -2.67 3.08 2.71
CA SER A 71 -4.14 3.03 2.60
C SER A 71 -4.65 3.87 1.42
N PHE A 72 -4.12 5.08 1.24
CA PHE A 72 -4.46 5.92 0.09
C PHE A 72 -4.08 5.28 -1.25
N ILE A 73 -2.92 4.63 -1.33
CA ILE A 73 -2.49 3.90 -2.54
C ILE A 73 -3.48 2.76 -2.84
N MET A 74 -3.83 1.94 -1.86
CA MET A 74 -4.79 0.84 -2.06
C MET A 74 -6.16 1.36 -2.53
N ILE A 75 -6.66 2.42 -1.89
CA ILE A 75 -7.93 3.06 -2.27
C ILE A 75 -7.84 3.56 -3.72
N GLY A 76 -6.74 4.22 -4.09
CA GLY A 76 -6.50 4.70 -5.45
C GLY A 76 -6.50 3.57 -6.49
N VAL A 77 -5.83 2.46 -6.20
CA VAL A 77 -5.83 1.29 -7.10
C VAL A 77 -7.21 0.65 -7.20
N PHE A 78 -7.97 0.57 -6.09
CA PHE A 78 -9.34 0.08 -6.11
C PHE A 78 -10.24 0.94 -7.01
N PHE A 79 -10.18 2.27 -6.86
CA PHE A 79 -10.95 3.17 -7.72
C PHE A 79 -10.52 3.08 -9.19
N LEU A 80 -9.22 2.98 -9.47
CA LEU A 80 -8.70 2.84 -10.83
C LEU A 80 -9.22 1.55 -11.49
N THR A 81 -9.11 0.42 -10.79
CA THR A 81 -9.59 -0.87 -11.29
C THR A 81 -11.10 -0.89 -11.46
N PHE A 82 -11.85 -0.33 -10.51
CA PHE A 82 -13.31 -0.18 -10.62
C PHE A 82 -13.72 0.71 -11.80
N TRP A 83 -13.02 1.84 -12.02
CA TRP A 83 -13.29 2.74 -13.13
C TRP A 83 -12.99 2.10 -14.50
N ILE A 84 -11.88 1.37 -14.61
CA ILE A 84 -11.52 0.62 -15.82
C ILE A 84 -12.56 -0.48 -16.09
N MET A 85 -12.99 -1.20 -15.04
CA MET A 85 -13.95 -2.30 -15.18
C MET A 85 -15.38 -1.80 -15.47
N SER A 86 -15.81 -0.70 -14.86
CA SER A 86 -17.11 -0.06 -15.14
C SER A 86 -17.18 0.57 -16.53
N SER A 87 -16.07 1.13 -17.03
CA SER A 87 -15.97 1.64 -18.41
C SER A 87 -16.08 0.51 -19.45
N ARG A 88 -15.67 -0.72 -19.09
CA ARG A 88 -15.89 -1.92 -19.92
C ARG A 88 -17.33 -2.42 -19.85
N LYS A 89 -17.96 -2.41 -18.66
CA LYS A 89 -19.38 -2.82 -18.48
C LYS A 89 -20.35 -1.93 -19.25
N LYS A 90 -20.08 -0.62 -19.37
CA LYS A 90 -20.89 0.30 -20.19
C LYS A 90 -20.89 -0.03 -21.69
N ARG A 91 -19.85 -0.70 -22.21
CA ARG A 91 -19.80 -1.14 -23.62
C ARG A 91 -20.53 -2.46 -23.85
N ALA A 92 -20.55 -3.38 -22.87
CA ALA A 92 -21.23 -4.66 -22.99
C ALA A 92 -22.77 -4.58 -22.85
N GLY A 93 -23.31 -3.52 -22.23
CA GLY A 93 -24.76 -3.33 -22.05
C GLY A 93 -25.49 -2.70 -23.24
N SER A 94 -24.77 -2.17 -24.25
CA SER A 94 -25.38 -1.48 -25.40
C SER A 94 -25.74 -2.40 -26.56
N ASP A 95 -25.14 -3.60 -26.64
CA ASP A 95 -25.31 -4.53 -27.77
C ASP A 95 -26.46 -5.52 -27.59
N ALA A 96 -27.12 -5.57 -26.44
CA ALA A 96 -28.23 -6.48 -26.19
C ALA A 96 -29.60 -5.99 -26.74
N GLY A 97 -29.68 -4.75 -27.25
CA GLY A 97 -30.95 -4.13 -27.66
C GLY A 97 -31.15 -3.93 -29.16
N ASN A 98 -30.14 -4.15 -30.01
CA ASN A 98 -30.15 -3.72 -31.41
C ASN A 98 -30.34 -4.85 -32.44
N GLY A 99 -30.77 -6.04 -32.02
CA GLY A 99 -30.95 -7.21 -32.88
C GLY A 99 -32.38 -7.76 -32.94
N MET A 100 -33.38 -7.02 -32.43
CA MET A 100 -34.78 -7.47 -32.34
C MET A 100 -35.77 -6.61 -33.16
N LEU A 101 -35.30 -5.89 -34.18
CA LEU A 101 -36.15 -5.21 -35.16
C LEU A 101 -35.97 -5.84 -36.54
#